data_AF-A0A7W1SQD0-F1
#
_entry.id   AF-A0A7W1SQD0-F1
#
_cell.length_a   1.000
_cell.length_b   1.000
_cell.length_c   1.000
_cell.angle_alpha   90.00
_cell.angle_beta   90.00
_cell.angle_gamma   90.00
#
_symmetry.space_group_name_H-M   'P 1'
#
loop_
_entity.id
_entity.type
_entity.pdbx_description
1 polymer ?
#
loop_
_entity_poly.entity_id
_entity_poly.type
_entity_poly.pdbx_seq_one_letter_code
_entity_poly.pdbx_strand_id
1 'polypeptide(L)'
;MLRDDIIEYSLDAHHSEEEGIKLRKKIWFVFWILLVVTVVEVSLGLMFSRVPAMQTFLFITFITLTVVKAYYIVMSYMHLGDEAKAFRLTVLGPFIFFILYLIFIALVEATYLFRIDKMFPF
;
A
#
# COMPACT_ATOMS: atom_id res chain seq x y z
N MET A 1 -29.10 7.99 -42.20
CA MET A 1 -27.68 8.35 -42.36
C MET A 1 -27.08 8.23 -40.98
N LEU A 2 -26.20 7.25 -40.75
CA LEU A 2 -25.45 7.16 -39.49
C LEU A 2 -24.59 8.43 -39.38
N ARG A 3 -24.48 8.98 -38.17
CA ARG A 3 -23.69 10.20 -37.92
C ARG A 3 -22.21 9.79 -37.91
N ASP A 4 -21.51 10.03 -39.02
CA ASP A 4 -20.10 9.60 -39.22
C ASP A 4 -19.13 10.19 -38.17
N ASP A 5 -19.49 11.33 -37.58
CA ASP A 5 -18.70 12.03 -36.56
C ASP A 5 -18.65 11.35 -35.19
N ILE A 6 -19.56 10.42 -34.89
CA ILE A 6 -19.49 9.60 -33.67
C ILE A 6 -18.57 8.38 -33.88
N ILE A 7 -18.47 7.89 -35.12
CA ILE A 7 -17.67 6.69 -35.45
C ILE A 7 -16.18 7.04 -35.40
N GLU A 8 -15.77 8.18 -35.96
CA GLU A 8 -14.37 8.62 -36.03
C GLU A 8 -13.72 8.81 -34.65
N TYR A 9 -14.45 9.41 -33.69
CA TYR A 9 -13.97 9.59 -32.30
C TYR A 9 -13.75 8.26 -31.55
N SER A 10 -14.53 7.22 -31.88
CA SER A 10 -14.39 5.89 -31.26
C SER A 10 -13.31 5.01 -31.92
N LEU A 11 -12.89 5.36 -33.14
CA LEU A 11 -11.87 4.66 -33.92
C LEU A 11 -10.45 5.05 -33.47
N ASP A 12 -10.24 6.29 -33.03
CA ASP A 12 -8.95 6.74 -32.47
C ASP A 12 -8.73 6.33 -31.00
N ALA A 13 -9.72 5.74 -30.33
CA ALA A 13 -9.62 5.21 -28.97
C ALA A 13 -9.00 3.80 -28.90
N HIS A 14 -8.47 3.29 -30.01
CA HIS A 14 -7.70 2.04 -30.04
C HIS A 14 -6.30 2.27 -29.47
N HIS A 15 -6.19 2.22 -28.13
CA HIS A 15 -4.92 2.03 -27.44
C HIS A 15 -4.11 0.93 -28.13
N SER A 16 -2.85 1.21 -28.50
CA SER A 16 -2.03 0.23 -29.19
C SER A 16 -1.94 -1.05 -28.35
N GLU A 17 -2.25 -2.20 -28.96
CA GLU A 17 -2.30 -3.48 -28.24
C GLU A 17 -0.97 -3.78 -27.53
N GLU A 18 0.12 -3.31 -28.12
CA GLU A 18 1.48 -3.41 -27.60
C GLU A 18 1.69 -2.71 -26.24
N GLU A 19 1.11 -1.52 -26.04
CA GLU A 19 1.18 -0.79 -24.78
C GLU A 19 0.40 -1.51 -23.67
N GLY A 20 -0.80 -2.01 -24.00
CA GLY A 20 -1.62 -2.78 -23.08
C GLY A 20 -0.97 -4.10 -22.66
N ILE A 21 -0.20 -4.75 -23.53
CA ILE A 21 0.56 -5.96 -23.20
C ILE A 21 1.70 -5.64 -22.23
N LYS A 22 2.44 -4.54 -22.44
CA LYS A 22 3.53 -4.11 -21.54
C LYS A 22 3.00 -3.79 -20.14
N LEU A 23 1.89 -3.07 -20.05
CA LEU A 23 1.27 -2.72 -18.78
C LEU A 23 0.81 -3.97 -18.00
N ARG A 24 0.12 -4.90 -18.68
CA ARG A 24 -0.32 -6.17 -18.07
C ARG A 24 0.85 -6.99 -17.55
N LYS A 25 1.96 -7.05 -18.28
CA LYS A 25 3.19 -7.74 -17.82
C LYS A 25 3.77 -7.08 -16.57
N LYS A 26 3.84 -5.74 -16.50
CA LYS A 26 4.32 -4.99 -15.32
C LYS A 26 3.46 -5.30 -14.09
N ILE A 27 2.13 -5.29 -14.24
CA ILE A 27 1.18 -5.60 -13.16
C ILE A 27 1.41 -7.02 -12.63
N TRP A 28 1.46 -8.03 -13.51
CA TRP A 28 1.69 -9.42 -13.10
C TRP A 28 3.05 -9.63 -12.44
N PHE A 29 4.09 -8.94 -12.92
CA PHE A 29 5.43 -9.02 -12.32
C PHE A 29 5.43 -8.48 -10.88
N VAL A 30 4.88 -7.28 -10.68
CA VAL A 30 4.79 -6.67 -9.34
C VAL A 30 3.88 -7.48 -8.42
N PHE A 31 2.81 -8.08 -8.97
CA PHE A 31 1.94 -9.00 -8.23
C PHE A 31 2.68 -10.17 -7.63
N TRP A 32 3.47 -10.89 -8.43
CA TRP A 32 4.22 -12.03 -7.93
C TRP A 32 5.26 -11.64 -6.87
N ILE A 33 5.93 -10.49 -7.04
CA ILE A 33 6.86 -9.95 -6.03
C ILE A 33 6.12 -9.71 -4.71
N LEU A 34 5.01 -8.97 -4.75
CA LEU A 34 4.25 -8.62 -3.54
C LEU A 34 3.61 -9.84 -2.88
N LEU A 35 3.16 -10.80 -3.68
CA LEU A 35 2.62 -12.06 -3.17
C LEU A 35 3.71 -12.85 -2.44
N VAL A 36 4.88 -13.05 -3.04
CA VAL A 36 6.00 -13.77 -2.41
C VAL A 36 6.42 -13.08 -1.12
N VAL A 37 6.58 -11.75 -1.14
CA VAL A 37 6.93 -10.98 0.07
C VAL A 37 5.88 -11.17 1.16
N THR A 38 4.59 -11.18 0.80
CA THR A 38 3.49 -11.35 1.77
C THR A 38 3.46 -12.77 2.34
N VAL A 39 3.67 -13.79 1.51
CA VAL A 39 3.76 -15.19 1.97
C VAL A 39 4.93 -15.38 2.93
N VAL A 40 6.09 -14.80 2.62
CA VAL A 40 7.27 -14.84 3.50
C VAL A 40 6.98 -14.16 4.83
N GLU A 41 6.38 -12.96 4.81
CA GLU A 41 6.03 -12.21 6.02
C GLU A 41 5.09 -13.00 6.93
N VAL A 42 4.00 -13.53 6.38
CA VAL A 42 3.03 -14.33 7.16
C VAL A 42 3.69 -15.60 7.70
N SER A 43 4.52 -16.28 6.89
CA SER A 43 5.23 -17.49 7.32
C SER A 43 6.19 -17.21 8.48
N LEU A 44 6.93 -16.10 8.42
CA LEU A 44 7.80 -15.65 9.52
C LEU A 44 7.00 -15.38 10.80
N GLY A 45 5.84 -14.72 10.67
CA GLY A 45 4.94 -14.50 11.80
C GLY A 45 4.43 -15.80 12.43
N LEU A 46 4.01 -16.76 11.62
CA LEU A 46 3.47 -18.04 12.11
C LEU A 46 4.55 -18.89 12.80
N MET A 47 5.77 -18.94 12.25
CA MET A 47 6.84 -19.79 12.77
C MET A 47 7.51 -19.21 14.02
N PHE A 48 7.73 -17.90 14.07
CA PHE A 48 8.58 -17.28 15.10
C PHE A 48 7.82 -16.43 16.12
N SER A 49 6.50 -16.29 16.01
CA SER A 49 5.67 -15.52 16.96
C SER A 49 5.82 -15.94 18.43
N ARG A 50 6.18 -17.20 18.70
CA ARG A 50 6.33 -17.74 20.06
C ARG A 50 7.74 -17.66 20.62
N VAL A 51 8.70 -17.09 19.88
CA VAL A 51 10.10 -16.99 20.30
C VAL A 51 10.37 -15.57 20.83
N PRO A 52 10.50 -15.36 22.16
CA PRO A 52 10.62 -14.02 22.75
C PRO A 52 11.86 -13.27 22.26
N ALA A 53 12.97 -13.98 22.05
CA ALA A 53 14.22 -13.41 21.56
C ALA A 53 14.12 -12.82 20.14
N MET A 54 13.13 -13.25 19.34
CA MET A 54 12.93 -12.80 17.96
C MET A 54 11.86 -11.69 17.85
N GLN A 55 11.19 -11.34 18.94
CA GLN A 55 10.01 -10.48 18.90
C GLN A 55 10.32 -9.09 18.33
N THR A 56 11.42 -8.46 18.77
CA THR A 56 11.88 -7.16 18.23
C THR A 56 12.27 -7.25 16.76
N PHE A 57 12.97 -8.32 16.37
CA PHE A 57 13.37 -8.54 14.99
C PHE A 57 12.14 -8.70 14.07
N LEU A 58 11.13 -9.45 14.53
CA LEU A 58 9.87 -9.60 13.81
C LEU A 58 9.17 -8.24 13.67
N PHE A 59 9.00 -7.46 14.75
CA PHE A 59 8.35 -6.16 14.66
C PHE A 59 9.00 -5.22 13.62
N ILE A 60 10.34 -5.12 13.64
CA ILE A 60 11.07 -4.30 12.67
C ILE A 60 10.83 -4.84 11.26
N THR A 61 10.95 -6.15 11.06
CA THR A 61 10.75 -6.81 9.77
C THR A 61 9.35 -6.57 9.21
N PHE A 62 8.31 -6.75 10.03
CA PHE A 62 6.91 -6.53 9.64
C PHE A 62 6.65 -5.06 9.24
N ILE A 63 7.17 -4.10 10.01
CA ILE A 63 7.01 -2.67 9.69
C ILE A 63 7.73 -2.35 8.38
N THR A 64 8.99 -2.77 8.23
CA THR A 64 9.78 -2.51 7.02
C THR A 64 9.14 -3.13 5.78
N LEU A 65 8.75 -4.41 5.83
CA LEU A 65 8.09 -5.09 4.72
C LEU A 65 6.74 -4.45 4.37
N THR A 66 5.98 -3.98 5.37
CA THR A 66 4.71 -3.27 5.14
C THR A 66 4.94 -1.96 4.39
N VAL A 67 5.93 -1.16 4.79
CA VAL A 67 6.26 0.11 4.11
C VAL A 67 6.75 -0.15 2.68
N VAL A 68 7.61 -1.14 2.47
CA VAL A 68 8.08 -1.53 1.14
C VAL A 68 6.91 -1.96 0.25
N LYS A 69 6.01 -2.80 0.75
CA LYS A 69 4.81 -3.23 0.02
C LYS A 69 3.92 -2.03 -0.34
N ALA A 70 3.67 -1.13 0.61
CA ALA A 70 2.88 0.07 0.37
C ALA A 70 3.48 0.94 -0.75
N TYR A 71 4.81 1.12 -0.76
CA TYR A 71 5.50 1.85 -1.83
C TYR A 71 5.28 1.20 -3.21
N TYR A 72 5.49 -0.12 -3.33
CA TYR A 72 5.29 -0.83 -4.59
C TYR A 72 3.83 -0.77 -5.08
N ILE A 73 2.86 -0.84 -4.17
CA ILE A 73 1.43 -0.73 -4.49
C ILE A 73 1.10 0.66 -5.05
N VAL A 74 1.49 1.71 -4.33
CA VAL A 74 1.22 3.09 -4.71
C VAL A 74 1.89 3.43 -6.05
N MET A 75 3.17 3.07 -6.20
CA MET A 75 3.92 3.43 -7.40
C MET A 75 3.49 2.62 -8.63
N SER A 76 3.15 1.33 -8.46
CA SER A 76 2.91 0.43 -9.60
C SER A 76 1.44 0.19 -9.89
N TYR A 77 0.60 -0.13 -8.89
CA TYR A 77 -0.81 -0.44 -9.11
C TYR A 77 -1.69 0.79 -9.23
N MET A 78 -1.37 1.83 -8.46
CA MET A 78 -2.05 3.11 -8.64
C MET A 78 -1.44 3.93 -9.78
N HIS A 79 -0.36 3.44 -10.40
CA HIS A 79 0.37 4.08 -11.50
C HIS A 79 0.94 5.47 -11.19
N LEU A 80 0.86 5.91 -9.92
CA LEU A 80 1.28 7.24 -9.47
C LEU A 80 2.77 7.53 -9.67
N GLY A 81 3.58 6.50 -9.94
CA GLY A 81 5.00 6.64 -10.18
C GLY A 81 5.33 7.36 -11.49
N ASP A 82 4.52 7.14 -12.52
CA ASP A 82 4.71 7.69 -13.87
C ASP A 82 3.90 9.01 -14.06
N GLU A 83 3.08 9.37 -13.07
CA GLU A 83 2.20 10.55 -13.06
C GLU A 83 2.86 11.83 -12.52
N ALA A 84 2.22 12.97 -12.83
CA ALA A 84 2.63 14.29 -12.38
C ALA A 84 2.75 14.38 -10.84
N LYS A 85 3.82 15.05 -10.38
CA LYS A 85 4.11 15.20 -8.94
C LYS A 85 2.94 15.81 -8.15
N ALA A 86 2.19 16.74 -8.76
CA ALA A 86 1.01 17.35 -8.16
C ALA A 86 -0.10 16.32 -7.91
N PHE A 87 -0.40 15.47 -8.90
CA PHE A 87 -1.40 14.40 -8.77
C PHE A 87 -1.02 13.39 -7.68
N ARG A 88 0.26 13.01 -7.65
CA ARG A 88 0.79 12.12 -6.60
C ARG A 88 0.57 12.70 -5.20
N LEU A 89 0.85 13.99 -4.99
CA LEU A 89 0.69 14.64 -3.68
C LEU A 89 -0.79 14.76 -3.29
N THR A 90 -1.69 15.04 -4.23
CA THR A 90 -3.13 15.13 -3.98
C THR A 90 -3.71 13.82 -3.48
N VAL A 91 -3.26 12.69 -4.03
CA VAL A 91 -3.69 11.37 -3.58
C VAL A 91 -2.98 10.98 -2.29
N LEU A 92 -1.65 11.12 -2.22
CA LEU A 92 -0.85 10.61 -1.09
C LEU A 92 -0.99 11.46 0.18
N GLY A 93 -1.25 12.76 0.05
CA GLY A 93 -1.37 13.71 1.16
C GLY A 93 -2.45 13.32 2.17
N PRO A 94 -3.71 13.12 1.75
CA PRO A 94 -4.78 12.65 2.63
C PRO A 94 -4.46 11.33 3.32
N PHE A 95 -3.86 10.36 2.62
CA PHE A 95 -3.47 9.08 3.20
C PHE A 95 -2.40 9.23 4.29
N ILE A 96 -1.35 10.00 4.03
CA ILE A 96 -0.29 10.24 5.02
C ILE A 96 -0.84 10.98 6.24
N PHE A 97 -1.64 12.03 6.01
CA PHE A 97 -2.28 12.77 7.10
C PHE A 97 -3.16 11.86 7.96
N PHE A 98 -3.97 11.01 7.32
CA PHE A 98 -4.83 10.06 8.01
C PHE A 98 -4.04 9.05 8.85
N ILE A 99 -2.97 8.47 8.31
CA ILE A 99 -2.11 7.53 9.05
C ILE A 99 -1.47 8.21 10.26
N LEU A 100 -0.92 9.41 10.10
CA LEU A 100 -0.31 10.17 11.20
C LEU A 100 -1.35 10.52 12.28
N TYR A 101 -2.57 10.89 11.87
CA TYR A 101 -3.66 11.16 12.78
C TYR A 101 -4.08 9.91 13.58
N LEU A 102 -4.16 8.75 12.93
CA LEU A 102 -4.44 7.47 13.61
C LEU A 102 -3.34 7.09 14.60
N ILE A 103 -2.08 7.30 14.25
CA ILE A 103 -0.96 7.06 15.17
C ILE A 103 -1.06 8.01 16.38
N PHE A 104 -1.35 9.29 16.13
CA PHE A 104 -1.50 10.28 17.19
C PHE A 104 -2.60 9.89 18.18
N ILE A 105 -3.82 9.59 17.70
CA ILE A 105 -4.93 9.25 18.59
C ILE A 105 -4.66 7.95 19.37
N ALA A 106 -4.08 6.94 18.72
CA ALA A 106 -3.73 5.68 19.38
C ALA A 106 -2.68 5.86 20.49
N LEU A 107 -1.66 6.70 20.27
CA LEU A 107 -0.66 7.01 21.29
C LEU A 107 -1.27 7.79 22.46
N VAL A 108 -2.12 8.78 22.17
CA VAL A 108 -2.80 9.57 23.19
C VAL A 108 -3.68 8.66 24.06
N GLU A 109 -4.57 7.88 23.45
CA GLU A 109 -5.42 6.91 24.14
C GLU A 109 -4.60 5.93 24.99
N ALA A 110 -3.55 5.35 24.43
CA ALA A 110 -2.68 4.41 25.16
C ALA A 110 -2.06 5.06 26.41
N THR A 111 -1.62 6.33 26.33
CA THR A 111 -1.08 7.03 27.50
C THR A 111 -2.13 7.37 28.55
N TYR A 112 -3.36 7.67 28.15
CA TYR A 112 -4.47 7.90 29.07
C TYR A 112 -4.86 6.62 29.80
N LEU A 113 -5.04 5.51 29.06
CA LEU A 113 -5.35 4.20 29.64
C LEU A 113 -4.26 3.74 30.61
N PHE A 114 -2.99 3.87 30.23
CA PHE A 114 -1.87 3.52 31.09
C PHE A 114 -1.82 4.35 32.38
N ARG A 115 -2.27 5.62 32.34
CA ARG A 115 -2.37 6.47 33.53
C ARG A 115 -3.53 6.05 34.43
N ILE A 116 -4.67 5.69 33.86
CA ILE A 116 -5.87 5.25 34.60
C ILE A 116 -5.57 3.93 35.32
N ASP A 117 -4.96 2.97 34.63
CA ASP A 117 -4.55 1.67 35.21
C ASP A 117 -3.62 1.85 36.42
N LYS A 118 -2.68 2.80 36.36
CA LYS A 118 -1.82 3.14 37.50
C LYS A 118 -2.54 3.87 38.64
N MET A 119 -3.60 4.61 38.35
CA MET A 119 -4.33 5.41 39.35
C MET A 119 -5.36 4.56 40.10
N PHE A 120 -5.97 3.58 39.42
CA PHE A 120 -6.92 2.63 39.98
C PHE A 120 -6.48 1.20 39.65
N PRO A 121 -5.44 0.68 40.33
CA PRO A 121 -5.07 -0.72 40.19
C PRO A 121 -6.16 -1.56 40.87
N PHE A 122 -7.00 -2.22 40.06
CA PHE A 122 -7.91 -3.26 40.53
C PHE A 122 -7.18 -4.59 40.66
#